data_AF-A0A9P9JH83-F1
#
_entry.id   AF-A0A9P9JH83-F1
#
_cell.length_a   1.000
_cell.length_b   1.000
_cell.length_c   1.000
_cell.angle_alpha   90.00
_cell.angle_beta   90.00
_cell.angle_gamma   90.00
#
_symmetry.space_group_name_H-M   'P 1'
#
loop_
_entity.id
_entity.type
_entity.pdbx_description
1 polymer ?
#
loop_
_entity_poly.entity_id
_entity_poly.type
_entity_poly.pdbx_seq_one_letter_code
_entity_poly.pdbx_strand_id
1 'polypeptide(L)'
;MPLFKPDGSPLGIVHPSALTAFRTALASACLLNRRNHVKTITVFGSGMQAYWHVRLALMMRGTTVKHINVVNRSFSSNATGLLKKFAVIPQHIKQREGWTDAQFGLLTPSFHEYDRLIKDQIRNADVIYCCTPSHEALFDGSILTSHEGRKKGRLIIAVGSHAPNMRELPDDLIQMAIKHHDKPHRHFHKHAKDGGVIIVDNLEGVLKEAGEIVMGKVDPHQLVELGELVMLHRLALEESDAEVVSSQASVSSDLDKLDVNDRVPSMTAVFNNNPGSPRSSSPTGSSGSESRKSGSMFHFRKNSSGSSSDTEKKKRENSLSLWLRDGNVVYKSVGLGLMDLVVGIHLIQIANDKNIGTRVEGF
;
A
#
# COMPACT_ATOMS: atom_id res chain seq x y z
N MET A 1 22.74 21.55 3.48
CA MET A 1 23.34 20.21 3.63
C MET A 1 24.41 20.07 2.57
N PRO A 2 25.68 19.97 2.97
CA PRO A 2 26.78 19.69 2.04
C PRO A 2 26.72 18.22 1.61
N LEU A 3 27.05 17.97 0.34
CA LEU A 3 27.16 16.65 -0.26
C LEU A 3 28.58 16.51 -0.79
N PHE A 4 29.19 15.34 -0.58
CA PHE A 4 30.55 15.03 -0.98
C PHE A 4 30.57 13.78 -1.84
N LYS A 5 31.55 13.70 -2.74
CA LYS A 5 31.86 12.48 -3.49
C LYS A 5 32.61 11.49 -2.59
N PRO A 6 32.73 10.21 -2.99
CA PRO A 6 33.49 9.21 -2.23
C PRO A 6 34.97 9.56 -2.00
N ASP A 7 35.55 10.39 -2.87
CA ASP A 7 36.93 10.90 -2.75
C ASP A 7 37.07 12.08 -1.76
N GLY A 8 35.96 12.51 -1.14
CA GLY A 8 35.91 13.64 -0.21
C GLY A 8 35.79 15.01 -0.89
N SER A 9 35.82 15.09 -2.22
CA SER A 9 35.59 16.35 -2.93
C SER A 9 34.14 16.82 -2.79
N PRO A 10 33.88 18.14 -2.74
CA PRO A 10 32.52 18.63 -2.63
C PRO A 10 31.74 18.33 -3.92
N LEU A 11 30.46 18.01 -3.76
CA LEU A 11 29.52 17.79 -4.87
C LEU A 11 28.54 18.95 -4.99
N GLY A 12 28.08 19.49 -3.86
CA GLY A 12 27.17 20.64 -3.83
C GLY A 12 26.55 20.86 -2.46
N ILE A 13 25.83 21.98 -2.33
CA ILE A 13 25.08 22.33 -1.12
C ILE A 13 23.61 22.45 -1.48
N VAL A 14 22.76 21.70 -0.76
CA VAL A 14 21.31 21.70 -0.97
C VAL A 14 20.61 22.20 0.29
N HIS A 15 19.53 22.99 0.13
CA HIS A 15 18.71 23.42 1.25
C HIS A 15 17.98 22.23 1.89
N PRO A 16 18.17 21.95 3.20
CA PRO A 16 17.73 20.69 3.80
C PRO A 16 16.21 20.60 3.98
N SER A 17 15.53 21.70 4.33
CA SER A 17 14.12 21.61 4.80
C SER A 17 13.15 21.03 3.76
N ALA A 18 13.30 21.41 2.48
CA ALA A 18 12.46 20.91 1.41
C ALA A 18 12.86 19.49 0.99
N LEU A 19 14.16 19.18 1.03
CA LEU A 19 14.72 17.88 0.69
C LEU A 19 14.26 16.82 1.68
N THR A 20 14.43 17.06 2.98
CA THR A 20 14.03 16.17 4.06
C THR A 20 12.55 15.83 3.99
N ALA A 21 11.69 16.83 3.81
CA ALA A 21 10.25 16.58 3.69
C ALA A 21 9.88 15.80 2.42
N PHE A 22 10.53 16.09 1.29
CA PHE A 22 10.32 15.35 0.05
C PHE A 22 10.76 13.88 0.17
N ARG A 23 11.95 13.61 0.72
CA ARG A 23 12.45 12.23 0.85
C ARG A 23 11.62 11.39 1.82
N THR A 24 11.09 11.98 2.88
CA THR A 24 10.24 11.25 3.84
C THR A 24 8.93 10.86 3.18
N ALA A 25 8.35 11.79 2.44
CA ALA A 25 7.15 11.54 1.64
C ALA A 25 7.40 10.47 0.57
N LEU A 26 8.58 10.48 -0.08
CA LEU A 26 8.93 9.50 -1.09
C LEU A 26 9.11 8.09 -0.50
N ALA A 27 9.71 7.98 0.68
CA ALA A 27 9.81 6.69 1.38
C ALA A 27 8.42 6.10 1.65
N SER A 28 7.52 6.86 2.27
CA SER A 28 6.17 6.38 2.56
C SER A 28 5.27 6.20 1.32
N ALA A 29 5.61 6.85 0.20
CA ALA A 29 4.90 6.70 -1.08
C ALA A 29 4.95 5.27 -1.64
N CYS A 30 5.96 4.47 -1.32
CA CYS A 30 5.98 3.07 -1.77
C CYS A 30 4.85 2.24 -1.13
N LEU A 31 4.42 2.57 0.09
CA LEU A 31 3.26 1.96 0.74
C LEU A 31 1.96 2.46 0.13
N LEU A 32 1.89 3.76 -0.21
CA LEU A 32 0.76 4.33 -0.93
C LEU A 32 0.53 3.64 -2.27
N ASN A 33 1.61 3.32 -3.00
CA ASN A 33 1.55 2.62 -4.27
C ASN A 33 0.88 1.25 -4.18
N ARG A 34 0.95 0.59 -3.01
CA ARG A 34 0.31 -0.72 -2.75
C ARG A 34 -1.19 -0.63 -2.53
N ARG A 35 -1.73 0.55 -2.21
CA ARG A 35 -3.16 0.70 -1.93
C ARG A 35 -3.98 0.50 -3.21
N ASN A 36 -5.08 -0.23 -3.11
CA ASN A 36 -6.01 -0.38 -4.24
C ASN A 36 -6.86 0.86 -4.48
N HIS A 37 -7.25 1.56 -3.41
CA HIS A 37 -8.17 2.69 -3.46
C HIS A 37 -7.72 3.77 -2.47
N VAL A 38 -7.69 5.01 -2.96
CA VAL A 38 -7.38 6.20 -2.16
C VAL A 38 -8.29 7.32 -2.63
N LYS A 39 -9.36 7.59 -1.88
CA LYS A 39 -10.36 8.63 -2.16
C LYS A 39 -10.26 9.79 -1.20
N THR A 40 -10.00 9.50 0.07
CA THR A 40 -9.94 10.49 1.14
C THR A 40 -8.57 10.46 1.82
N ILE A 41 -7.89 11.60 1.82
CA ILE A 41 -6.64 11.81 2.54
C ILE A 41 -6.94 12.74 3.72
N THR A 42 -6.52 12.35 4.92
CA THR A 42 -6.53 13.24 6.08
C THR A 42 -5.09 13.50 6.49
N VAL A 43 -4.69 14.76 6.63
CA VAL A 43 -3.34 15.17 7.00
C VAL A 43 -3.38 16.07 8.22
N PHE A 44 -2.63 15.70 9.25
CA PHE A 44 -2.40 16.52 10.42
C PHE A 44 -1.14 17.36 10.23
N GLY A 45 -1.28 18.67 10.41
CA GLY A 45 -0.21 19.63 10.21
C GLY A 45 -0.27 20.34 8.85
N SER A 46 0.46 21.45 8.77
CA SER A 46 0.43 22.36 7.62
C SER A 46 1.81 22.73 7.06
N GLY A 47 2.86 22.03 7.51
CA GLY A 47 4.25 22.27 7.11
C GLY A 47 4.66 21.60 5.79
N MET A 48 5.96 21.60 5.52
CA MET A 48 6.53 20.97 4.31
C MET A 48 6.30 19.46 4.24
N GLN A 49 6.28 18.78 5.39
CA GLN A 49 5.94 17.35 5.46
C GLN A 49 4.52 17.10 4.94
N ALA A 50 3.53 17.84 5.44
CA ALA A 50 2.14 17.75 4.97
C ALA A 50 2.03 18.06 3.47
N TYR A 51 2.71 19.11 3.00
CA TYR A 51 2.73 19.47 1.58
C TYR A 51 3.24 18.33 0.70
N TRP A 52 4.41 17.77 0.98
CA TRP A 52 5.01 16.77 0.11
C TRP A 52 4.29 15.42 0.14
N HIS A 53 3.79 15.00 1.31
CA HIS A 53 2.98 13.78 1.41
C HIS A 53 1.70 13.88 0.57
N VAL A 54 0.97 15.00 0.69
CA VAL A 54 -0.23 15.22 -0.14
C VAL A 54 0.14 15.39 -1.62
N ARG A 55 1.20 16.15 -1.93
CA ARG A 55 1.64 16.41 -3.31
C ARG A 55 1.98 15.12 -4.04
N LEU A 56 2.80 14.24 -3.44
CA LEU A 56 3.15 12.95 -4.02
C LEU A 56 1.94 12.03 -4.13
N ALA A 57 1.06 12.03 -3.12
CA ALA A 57 -0.17 11.25 -3.19
C ALA A 57 -1.07 11.67 -4.37
N LEU A 58 -1.19 12.97 -4.64
CA LEU A 58 -1.93 13.49 -5.79
C LEU A 58 -1.23 13.16 -7.13
N MET A 59 0.10 13.17 -7.18
CA MET A 59 0.82 12.77 -8.40
C MET A 59 0.60 11.29 -8.75
N MET A 60 0.49 10.44 -7.72
CA MET A 60 0.37 8.98 -7.91
C MET A 60 -1.09 8.52 -8.03
N ARG A 61 -2.00 9.15 -7.28
CA ARG A 61 -3.39 8.68 -7.08
C ARG A 61 -4.43 9.77 -7.33
N GLY A 62 -4.07 10.88 -7.96
CA GLY A 62 -4.95 12.04 -8.11
C GLY A 62 -6.29 11.72 -8.78
N THR A 63 -6.32 10.78 -9.74
CA THR A 63 -7.55 10.30 -10.41
C THR A 63 -8.59 9.73 -9.44
N THR A 64 -8.16 9.10 -8.34
CA THR A 64 -9.05 8.49 -7.34
C THR A 64 -9.34 9.40 -6.15
N VAL A 65 -8.41 10.31 -5.83
CA VAL A 65 -8.53 11.22 -4.68
C VAL A 65 -9.64 12.25 -4.94
N LYS A 66 -10.56 12.39 -3.98
CA LYS A 66 -11.69 13.34 -4.02
C LYS A 66 -11.69 14.32 -2.86
N HIS A 67 -11.19 13.92 -1.70
CA HIS A 67 -11.19 14.77 -0.50
C HIS A 67 -9.82 14.77 0.17
N ILE A 68 -9.33 15.96 0.49
CA ILE A 68 -8.11 16.20 1.27
C ILE A 68 -8.51 17.04 2.48
N ASN A 69 -8.47 16.43 3.66
CA ASN A 69 -8.79 17.09 4.93
C ASN A 69 -7.48 17.48 5.62
N VAL A 70 -7.22 18.77 5.75
CA VAL A 70 -6.10 19.30 6.52
C VAL A 70 -6.59 19.60 7.94
N VAL A 71 -5.98 18.98 8.94
CA VAL A 71 -6.29 19.21 10.36
C VAL A 71 -5.13 19.97 10.98
N ASN A 72 -5.41 21.11 11.61
CA ASN A 72 -4.38 21.96 12.21
C ASN A 72 -4.83 22.49 13.58
N ARG A 73 -3.89 22.72 14.51
CA ARG A 73 -4.22 23.21 15.87
C ARG A 73 -4.85 24.60 15.89
N SER A 74 -4.59 25.43 14.89
CA SER A 74 -5.15 26.77 14.76
C SER A 74 -5.23 27.20 13.31
N PHE A 75 -6.03 28.24 13.03
CA PHE A 75 -5.94 28.94 11.75
C PHE A 75 -4.65 29.74 11.71
N SER A 76 -3.68 29.29 10.93
CA SER A 76 -2.37 29.93 10.79
C SER A 76 -2.06 30.33 9.35
N SER A 77 -1.08 31.21 9.18
CA SER A 77 -0.51 31.55 7.89
C SER A 77 0.07 30.31 7.18
N ASN A 78 0.60 29.34 7.94
CA ASN A 78 1.07 28.07 7.41
C ASN A 78 -0.06 27.21 6.84
N ALA A 79 -1.18 27.06 7.58
CA ALA A 79 -2.35 26.32 7.10
C ALA A 79 -2.94 26.93 5.82
N THR A 80 -3.10 28.26 5.83
CA THR A 80 -3.56 28.99 4.64
C THR A 80 -2.54 28.89 3.50
N GLY A 81 -1.25 28.97 3.82
CA GLY A 81 -0.13 28.86 2.87
C GLY A 81 -0.07 27.48 2.20
N LEU A 82 -0.35 26.41 2.94
CA LEU A 82 -0.46 25.06 2.38
C LEU A 82 -1.57 25.00 1.32
N LEU A 83 -2.77 25.48 1.65
CA LEU A 83 -3.89 25.49 0.71
C LEU A 83 -3.59 26.36 -0.51
N LYS A 84 -3.00 27.54 -0.30
CA LYS A 84 -2.55 28.43 -1.39
C LYS A 84 -1.57 27.72 -2.33
N LYS A 85 -0.60 26.97 -1.81
CA LYS A 85 0.36 26.20 -2.64
C LYS A 85 -0.34 25.22 -3.58
N PHE A 86 -1.42 24.56 -3.15
CA PHE A 86 -2.21 23.68 -4.03
C PHE A 86 -3.14 24.45 -4.97
N ALA A 87 -3.72 25.56 -4.50
CA ALA A 87 -4.60 26.40 -5.30
C ALA A 87 -3.88 26.97 -6.53
N VAL A 88 -2.64 27.46 -6.37
CA VAL A 88 -1.84 28.08 -7.45
C VAL A 88 -1.24 27.09 -8.45
N ILE A 89 -1.35 25.77 -8.22
CA ILE A 89 -0.88 24.78 -9.21
C ILE A 89 -1.67 24.98 -10.51
N PRO A 90 -1.00 25.11 -11.67
CA PRO A 90 -1.66 25.32 -12.96
C PRO A 90 -2.70 24.24 -13.29
N GLN A 91 -3.82 24.64 -13.90
CA GLN A 91 -4.94 23.72 -14.19
C GLN A 91 -4.54 22.53 -15.06
N HIS A 92 -3.66 22.73 -16.06
CA HIS A 92 -3.18 21.64 -16.91
C HIS A 92 -2.41 20.56 -16.12
N ILE A 93 -1.71 20.95 -15.05
CA ILE A 93 -1.02 20.00 -14.15
C ILE A 93 -2.06 19.20 -13.35
N LYS A 94 -3.07 19.87 -12.80
CA LYS A 94 -4.18 19.22 -12.07
C LYS A 94 -4.93 18.23 -12.94
N GLN A 95 -5.17 18.58 -14.21
CA GLN A 95 -5.81 17.71 -15.21
C GLN A 95 -4.95 16.47 -15.50
N ARG A 96 -3.67 16.68 -15.82
CA ARG A 96 -2.72 15.59 -16.08
C ARG A 96 -2.64 14.61 -14.90
N GLU A 97 -2.66 15.13 -13.69
CA GLU A 97 -2.57 14.32 -12.46
C GLU A 97 -3.94 13.82 -11.97
N GLY A 98 -5.04 14.25 -12.58
CA GLY A 98 -6.38 13.71 -12.37
C GLY A 98 -7.14 14.22 -11.14
N TRP A 99 -6.71 15.30 -10.50
CA TRP A 99 -7.30 15.80 -9.24
C TRP A 99 -7.95 17.18 -9.35
N THR A 100 -8.39 17.59 -10.53
CA THR A 100 -9.06 18.90 -10.75
C THR A 100 -10.23 19.14 -9.81
N ASP A 101 -10.99 18.09 -9.50
CA ASP A 101 -12.23 18.15 -8.73
C ASP A 101 -12.01 17.79 -7.25
N ALA A 102 -10.74 17.59 -6.84
CA ALA A 102 -10.42 17.23 -5.48
C ALA A 102 -10.66 18.43 -4.54
N GLN A 103 -11.40 18.18 -3.47
CA GLN A 103 -11.79 19.20 -2.50
C GLN A 103 -10.80 19.23 -1.34
N PHE A 104 -10.35 20.44 -0.99
CA PHE A 104 -9.50 20.67 0.17
C PHE A 104 -10.32 21.29 1.29
N GLY A 105 -10.35 20.63 2.46
CA GLY A 105 -10.91 21.15 3.69
C GLY A 105 -9.82 21.51 4.69
N LEU A 106 -10.07 22.52 5.52
CA LEU A 106 -9.25 22.83 6.69
C LEU A 106 -10.15 22.72 7.93
N LEU A 107 -9.73 21.92 8.89
CA LEU A 107 -10.39 21.74 10.18
C LEU A 107 -9.43 22.19 11.29
N THR A 108 -9.96 22.96 12.22
CA THR A 108 -9.25 23.40 13.43
C THR A 108 -10.17 23.25 14.65
N PRO A 109 -9.62 23.16 15.88
CA PRO A 109 -10.43 23.08 17.10
C PRO A 109 -11.43 24.23 17.31
N SER A 110 -11.27 25.35 16.61
CA SER A 110 -12.19 26.49 16.68
C SER A 110 -13.49 26.31 15.87
N PHE A 111 -13.63 25.25 15.07
CA PHE A 111 -14.87 24.97 14.35
C PHE A 111 -15.97 24.45 15.29
N HIS A 112 -17.21 24.82 15.00
CA HIS A 112 -18.38 24.16 15.61
C HIS A 112 -18.40 22.68 15.24
N GLU A 113 -18.80 21.82 16.19
CA GLU A 113 -18.82 20.35 16.04
C GLU A 113 -17.45 19.73 15.69
N TYR A 114 -16.33 20.37 16.07
CA TYR A 114 -14.98 19.86 15.78
C TYR A 114 -14.81 18.37 16.07
N ASP A 115 -15.22 17.90 17.26
CA ASP A 115 -15.06 16.50 17.70
C ASP A 115 -15.81 15.50 16.80
N ARG A 116 -16.97 15.92 16.27
CA ARG A 116 -17.74 15.12 15.31
C ARG A 116 -17.03 15.11 13.95
N LEU A 117 -16.64 16.29 13.46
CA LEU A 117 -16.01 16.44 12.14
C LEU A 117 -14.66 15.71 12.07
N ILE A 118 -13.82 15.81 13.10
CA ILE A 118 -12.52 15.14 13.13
C ILE A 118 -12.68 13.62 13.15
N LYS A 119 -13.64 13.11 13.95
CA LYS A 119 -13.98 11.68 14.01
C LYS A 119 -14.44 11.16 12.65
N ASP A 120 -15.29 11.91 11.95
CA ASP A 120 -15.77 11.55 10.62
C ASP A 120 -14.64 11.62 9.57
N GLN A 121 -13.79 12.65 9.60
CA GLN A 121 -12.65 12.78 8.69
C GLN A 121 -11.62 11.66 8.88
N ILE A 122 -11.31 11.29 10.12
CA ILE A 122 -10.40 10.17 10.43
C ILE A 122 -11.01 8.83 9.99
N ARG A 123 -12.29 8.59 10.27
CA ARG A 123 -12.96 7.34 9.88
C ARG A 123 -13.12 7.21 8.37
N ASN A 124 -13.35 8.30 7.65
CA ASN A 124 -13.51 8.26 6.20
C ASN A 124 -12.17 8.17 5.45
N ALA A 125 -11.05 8.53 6.08
CA ALA A 125 -9.72 8.49 5.49
C ALA A 125 -9.36 7.10 4.96
N ASP A 126 -8.78 7.04 3.76
CA ASP A 126 -8.01 5.89 3.25
C ASP A 126 -6.55 6.00 3.67
N VAL A 127 -6.04 7.23 3.77
CA VAL A 127 -4.68 7.55 4.18
C VAL A 127 -4.70 8.66 5.23
N ILE A 128 -3.96 8.45 6.31
CA ILE A 128 -3.76 9.44 7.37
C ILE A 128 -2.27 9.78 7.42
N TYR A 129 -1.94 11.04 7.18
CA TYR A 129 -0.58 11.56 7.34
C TYR A 129 -0.49 12.36 8.64
N CYS A 130 0.37 11.94 9.56
CA CYS A 130 0.70 12.68 10.77
C CYS A 130 2.04 13.40 10.53
N CYS A 131 1.99 14.73 10.42
CA CYS A 131 3.11 15.57 9.98
C CYS A 131 3.37 16.73 10.97
N THR A 132 3.25 16.46 12.27
CA THR A 132 3.38 17.43 13.36
C THR A 132 4.40 16.99 14.41
N PRO A 133 5.23 17.89 14.94
CA PRO A 133 6.09 17.60 16.08
C PRO A 133 5.26 17.62 17.38
N SER A 134 4.31 16.69 17.51
CA SER A 134 3.39 16.64 18.64
C SER A 134 3.99 15.93 19.84
N HIS A 135 3.61 16.35 21.05
CA HIS A 135 3.96 15.69 22.32
C HIS A 135 2.80 14.85 22.87
N GLU A 136 1.64 14.92 22.22
CA GLU A 136 0.42 14.22 22.57
C GLU A 136 -0.19 13.61 21.31
N ALA A 137 -0.99 12.55 21.48
CA ALA A 137 -1.68 11.91 20.37
C ALA A 137 -2.58 12.91 19.63
N LEU A 138 -2.59 12.85 18.30
CA LEU A 138 -3.31 13.81 17.46
C LEU A 138 -4.83 13.64 17.46
N PHE A 139 -5.30 12.49 17.92
CA PHE A 139 -6.69 12.14 18.00
C PHE A 139 -6.89 11.04 19.04
N ASP A 140 -8.13 10.91 19.54
CA ASP A 140 -8.52 9.79 20.40
C ASP A 140 -8.50 8.49 19.58
N GLY A 141 -7.70 7.52 20.01
CA GLY A 141 -7.56 6.26 19.28
C GLY A 141 -8.83 5.41 19.24
N SER A 142 -9.80 5.66 20.15
CA SER A 142 -11.12 5.02 20.12
C SER A 142 -11.82 5.22 18.77
N ILE A 143 -11.50 6.31 18.05
CA ILE A 143 -12.01 6.60 16.71
C ILE A 143 -11.69 5.49 15.72
N LEU A 144 -10.49 4.90 15.81
CA LEU A 144 -9.98 3.85 14.91
C LEU A 144 -10.03 2.44 15.52
N THR A 145 -9.92 2.30 16.85
CA THR A 145 -9.94 1.01 17.55
C THR A 145 -11.36 0.49 17.83
N SER A 146 -12.37 1.37 17.80
CA SER A 146 -13.79 0.98 17.89
C SER A 146 -14.23 0.07 16.74
N HIS A 147 -15.36 -0.62 16.94
CA HIS A 147 -15.94 -1.52 15.93
C HIS A 147 -16.12 -0.85 14.57
N GLU A 148 -16.69 0.36 14.55
CA GLU A 148 -16.86 1.16 13.33
C GLU A 148 -15.53 1.60 12.72
N GLY A 149 -14.58 2.04 13.56
CA GLY A 149 -13.24 2.44 13.13
C GLY A 149 -12.51 1.32 12.38
N ARG A 150 -12.62 0.09 12.90
CA ARG A 150 -11.96 -1.12 12.37
C ARG A 150 -12.57 -1.69 11.10
N LYS A 151 -13.68 -1.14 10.57
CA LYS A 151 -14.31 -1.67 9.33
C LYS A 151 -13.49 -1.38 8.07
N LYS A 152 -12.68 -0.32 8.09
CA LYS A 152 -11.91 0.15 6.94
C LYS A 152 -10.43 0.05 7.22
N GLY A 153 -9.68 -0.56 6.31
CA GLY A 153 -8.21 -0.58 6.40
C GLY A 153 -7.65 0.73 5.89
N ARG A 154 -6.66 1.27 6.59
CA ARG A 154 -6.07 2.58 6.31
C ARG A 154 -4.56 2.46 6.25
N LEU A 155 -3.95 3.36 5.49
CA LEU A 155 -2.52 3.61 5.59
C LEU A 155 -2.30 4.79 6.51
N ILE A 156 -1.60 4.59 7.62
CA ILE A 156 -1.33 5.60 8.64
C ILE A 156 0.17 5.85 8.66
N ILE A 157 0.59 7.06 8.34
CA ILE A 157 1.99 7.44 8.16
C ILE A 157 2.33 8.52 9.19
N ALA A 158 3.18 8.18 10.16
CA ALA A 158 3.59 9.06 11.25
C ALA A 158 5.06 9.47 11.12
N VAL A 159 5.28 10.74 10.79
CA VAL A 159 6.59 11.27 10.38
C VAL A 159 6.98 12.56 11.10
N GLY A 160 6.06 13.14 11.87
CA GLY A 160 6.26 14.41 12.57
C GLY A 160 6.94 14.23 13.93
N SER A 161 6.58 13.19 14.68
CA SER A 161 7.23 12.83 15.96
C SER A 161 8.57 12.12 15.72
N HIS A 162 9.68 12.72 16.12
CA HIS A 162 11.04 12.19 15.86
C HIS A 162 11.95 12.31 17.09
N ALA A 163 11.36 12.47 18.27
CA ALA A 163 12.08 12.52 19.53
C ALA A 163 11.34 11.69 20.59
N PRO A 164 12.04 11.16 21.62
CA PRO A 164 11.44 10.22 22.58
C PRO A 164 10.25 10.79 23.35
N ASN A 165 10.21 12.11 23.54
CA ASN A 165 9.13 12.83 24.20
C ASN A 165 8.01 13.26 23.22
N MET A 166 8.12 12.94 21.93
CA MET A 166 7.12 13.25 20.91
C MET A 166 6.27 12.02 20.59
N ARG A 167 5.01 12.27 20.25
CA ARG A 167 4.02 11.25 19.89
C ARG A 167 2.97 11.86 18.99
N GLU A 168 2.61 11.15 17.94
CA GLU A 168 1.49 11.52 17.06
C GLU A 168 0.36 10.50 17.13
N LEU A 169 0.70 9.21 17.23
CA LEU A 169 -0.29 8.13 17.28
C LEU A 169 -0.69 7.80 18.72
N PRO A 170 -1.97 7.49 18.97
CA PRO A 170 -2.45 7.06 20.28
C PRO A 170 -2.01 5.61 20.59
N ASP A 171 -1.85 5.30 21.88
CA ASP A 171 -1.30 4.02 22.35
C ASP A 171 -2.14 2.81 21.95
N ASP A 172 -3.46 2.93 22.04
CA ASP A 172 -4.39 1.87 21.66
C ASP A 172 -4.29 1.51 20.16
N LEU A 173 -4.01 2.48 19.30
CA LEU A 173 -3.72 2.23 17.89
C LEU A 173 -2.39 1.47 17.70
N ILE A 174 -1.35 1.84 18.44
CA ILE A 174 -0.05 1.13 18.41
C ILE A 174 -0.25 -0.32 18.88
N GLN A 175 -0.91 -0.51 20.02
CA GLN A 175 -1.21 -1.84 20.58
C GLN A 175 -2.05 -2.69 19.63
N MET A 176 -3.01 -2.09 18.91
CA MET A 176 -3.79 -2.80 17.90
C MET A 176 -2.94 -3.22 16.71
N ALA A 177 -2.06 -2.35 16.22
CA ALA A 177 -1.22 -2.62 15.05
C ALA A 177 -0.25 -3.79 15.26
N ILE A 178 0.26 -3.98 16.48
CA ILE A 178 1.24 -5.02 16.85
C ILE A 178 0.61 -6.31 17.37
N LYS A 179 -0.73 -6.35 17.50
CA LYS A 179 -1.42 -7.51 18.04
C LYS A 179 -1.50 -8.62 17.00
N HIS A 180 -0.88 -9.77 17.27
CA HIS A 180 -1.08 -10.97 16.47
C HIS A 180 -2.47 -11.56 16.75
N HIS A 181 -3.24 -11.78 15.69
CA HIS A 181 -4.49 -12.52 15.78
C HIS A 181 -4.20 -14.02 15.67
N ASP A 182 -3.87 -14.65 16.80
CA ASP A 182 -3.47 -16.07 16.86
C ASP A 182 -4.60 -17.07 16.62
N LYS A 183 -5.86 -16.62 16.49
CA LYS A 183 -7.01 -17.52 16.31
C LYS A 183 -8.03 -16.96 15.31
N PRO A 184 -8.52 -17.78 14.37
CA PRO A 184 -9.67 -17.43 13.55
C PRO A 184 -10.93 -17.61 14.41
N HIS A 185 -11.14 -16.74 15.39
CA HIS A 185 -12.48 -16.60 15.94
C HIS A 185 -13.35 -16.10 14.79
N ARG A 186 -14.34 -16.90 14.38
CA ARG A 186 -15.38 -16.56 13.39
C ARG A 186 -16.21 -15.39 13.94
N HIS A 187 -15.64 -14.19 13.93
CA HIS A 187 -16.42 -12.97 14.08
C HIS A 187 -17.05 -12.70 12.72
N PHE A 188 -18.38 -12.73 12.69
CA PHE A 188 -19.20 -12.45 11.50
C PHE A 188 -19.08 -10.99 11.00
N HIS A 189 -18.27 -10.17 11.66
CA HIS A 189 -18.07 -8.77 11.32
C HIS A 189 -16.79 -8.57 10.52
N LYS A 190 -16.92 -7.91 9.36
CA LYS A 190 -15.83 -7.59 8.44
C LYS A 190 -14.94 -6.48 9.02
N HIS A 191 -13.90 -6.88 9.75
CA HIS A 191 -12.83 -5.98 10.16
C HIS A 191 -11.72 -5.95 9.10
N ALA A 192 -11.08 -4.79 8.96
CA ALA A 192 -9.84 -4.70 8.22
C ALA A 192 -8.77 -5.57 8.90
N LYS A 193 -7.93 -6.19 8.09
CA LYS A 193 -6.83 -7.01 8.60
C LYS A 193 -5.72 -6.12 9.15
N ASP A 194 -5.26 -6.41 10.36
CA ASP A 194 -4.02 -5.86 10.92
C ASP A 194 -2.84 -6.80 10.58
N GLY A 195 -1.65 -6.22 10.44
CA GLY A 195 -0.44 -6.96 10.07
C GLY A 195 0.26 -7.64 11.24
N GLY A 196 -0.03 -7.19 12.47
CA GLY A 196 0.72 -7.58 13.67
C GLY A 196 2.11 -6.94 13.75
N VAL A 197 2.44 -6.00 12.85
CA VAL A 197 3.72 -5.31 12.78
C VAL A 197 3.55 -3.85 12.37
N ILE A 198 4.50 -3.00 12.77
CA ILE A 198 4.62 -1.62 12.32
C ILE A 198 5.80 -1.52 11.34
N ILE A 199 5.58 -0.85 10.21
CA ILE A 199 6.62 -0.64 9.20
C ILE A 199 7.44 0.58 9.59
N VAL A 200 8.77 0.50 9.48
CA VAL A 200 9.68 1.56 9.91
C VAL A 200 10.73 1.86 8.84
N ASP A 201 11.34 3.04 8.87
CA ASP A 201 12.48 3.36 8.00
C ASP A 201 13.81 2.80 8.49
N ASN A 202 14.04 2.88 9.79
CA ASN A 202 15.26 2.44 10.46
C ASN A 202 14.87 1.85 11.83
N LEU A 203 15.10 0.55 12.01
CA LEU A 203 14.76 -0.18 13.22
C LEU A 203 15.45 0.39 14.47
N GLU A 204 16.75 0.65 14.38
CA GLU A 204 17.53 1.17 15.51
C GLU A 204 17.11 2.60 15.87
N GLY A 205 16.87 3.42 14.86
CA GLY A 205 16.45 4.81 15.02
C GLY A 205 15.11 4.91 15.75
N VAL A 206 14.09 4.18 15.30
CA VAL A 206 12.76 4.26 15.91
C VAL A 206 12.73 3.76 17.35
N LEU A 207 13.52 2.73 17.69
CA LEU A 207 13.61 2.21 19.06
C LEU A 207 14.27 3.19 20.03
N LYS A 208 15.03 4.17 19.52
CA LYS A 208 15.67 5.23 20.32
C LYS A 208 14.87 6.51 20.32
N GLU A 209 14.32 6.91 19.17
CA GLU A 209 13.83 8.27 18.93
C GLU A 209 12.31 8.36 18.78
N ALA A 210 11.61 7.29 18.39
CA ALA A 210 10.16 7.37 18.19
C ALA A 210 9.42 7.17 19.52
N GLY A 211 9.02 8.26 20.17
CA GLY A 211 8.34 8.20 21.47
C GLY A 211 7.10 7.30 21.51
N GLU A 212 6.33 7.22 20.43
CA GLU A 212 5.18 6.30 20.33
C GLU A 212 5.55 4.80 20.29
N ILE A 213 6.75 4.46 19.80
CA ILE A 213 7.29 3.09 19.81
C ILE A 213 7.86 2.78 21.20
N VAL A 214 8.66 3.71 21.74
CA VAL A 214 9.32 3.56 23.04
C VAL A 214 8.31 3.48 24.18
N MET A 215 7.41 4.46 24.29
CA MET A 215 6.37 4.49 25.32
C MET A 215 5.31 3.40 25.09
N GLY A 216 5.06 3.04 23.82
CA GLY A 216 4.19 1.93 23.44
C GLY A 216 4.77 0.55 23.77
N LYS A 217 6.03 0.48 24.23
CA LYS A 217 6.76 -0.77 24.54
C LYS A 217 6.70 -1.78 23.40
N VAL A 218 6.88 -1.30 22.18
CA VAL A 218 6.87 -2.14 20.99
C VAL A 218 8.18 -2.93 20.92
N ASP A 219 8.08 -4.26 20.82
CA ASP A 219 9.24 -5.12 20.71
C ASP A 219 9.85 -5.06 19.29
N PRO A 220 11.18 -5.22 19.14
CA PRO A 220 11.83 -5.22 17.82
C PRO A 220 11.24 -6.22 16.83
N HIS A 221 10.75 -7.38 17.30
CA HIS A 221 10.11 -8.41 16.47
C HIS A 221 8.74 -7.99 15.89
N GLN A 222 8.16 -6.90 16.42
CA GLN A 222 6.90 -6.32 15.96
C GLN A 222 7.14 -5.16 14.98
N LEU A 223 8.39 -4.93 14.57
CA LEU A 223 8.80 -3.91 13.63
C LEU A 223 9.39 -4.57 12.38
N VAL A 224 9.14 -3.96 11.22
CA VAL A 224 9.71 -4.41 9.94
C VAL A 224 10.22 -3.20 9.17
N GLU A 225 11.45 -3.27 8.69
CA GLU A 225 12.01 -2.19 7.88
C GLU A 225 11.37 -2.14 6.49
N LEU A 226 11.14 -0.93 6.02
CA LEU A 226 10.57 -0.67 4.71
C LEU A 226 11.43 -1.26 3.58
N GLY A 227 12.75 -1.25 3.76
CA GLY A 227 13.72 -1.83 2.82
C GLY A 227 13.48 -3.31 2.57
N GLU A 228 13.18 -4.08 3.62
CA GLU A 228 12.89 -5.51 3.52
C GLU A 228 11.66 -5.78 2.65
N LEU A 229 10.59 -4.99 2.85
CA LEU A 229 9.36 -5.11 2.06
C LEU A 229 9.58 -4.80 0.58
N VAL A 230 10.42 -3.81 0.28
CA VAL A 230 10.78 -3.45 -1.10
C VAL A 230 11.62 -4.56 -1.74
N MET A 231 12.56 -5.15 -1.00
CA MET A 231 13.39 -6.26 -1.49
C MET A 231 12.55 -7.50 -1.80
N LEU A 232 11.65 -7.90 -0.89
CA LEU A 232 10.75 -9.03 -1.10
C LEU A 232 9.91 -8.88 -2.37
N HIS A 233 9.42 -7.67 -2.64
CA HIS A 233 8.69 -7.41 -3.87
C HIS A 233 9.57 -7.49 -5.12
N ARG A 234 10.81 -7.00 -5.05
CA ARG A 234 11.75 -7.07 -6.19
C ARG A 234 12.07 -8.51 -6.55
N LEU A 235 12.38 -9.33 -5.54
CA LEU A 235 12.65 -10.75 -5.72
C LEU A 235 11.43 -11.48 -6.32
N ALA A 236 10.22 -11.15 -5.86
CA ALA A 236 8.99 -11.74 -6.42
C ALA A 236 8.78 -11.38 -7.91
N LEU A 237 9.13 -10.15 -8.32
CA LEU A 237 9.07 -9.77 -9.74
C LEU A 237 10.12 -10.51 -10.57
N GLU A 238 11.37 -10.59 -10.07
CA GLU A 238 12.46 -11.29 -10.74
C GLU A 238 12.18 -12.80 -10.87
N GLU A 239 11.60 -13.44 -9.85
CA GLU A 239 11.13 -14.84 -9.92
C GLU A 239 10.02 -15.00 -10.98
N SER A 240 9.06 -14.06 -11.05
CA SER A 240 7.99 -14.13 -12.04
C SER A 240 8.47 -13.94 -13.48
N ASP A 241 9.43 -13.04 -13.71
CA ASP A 241 10.04 -12.82 -15.03
C ASP A 241 10.85 -14.06 -15.46
N ALA A 242 11.57 -14.70 -14.52
CA ALA A 242 12.29 -15.94 -14.79
C ALA A 242 11.35 -17.13 -15.11
N GLU A 243 10.19 -17.24 -14.45
CA GLU A 243 9.17 -18.24 -14.77
C GLU A 243 8.54 -18.01 -16.16
N VAL A 244 8.31 -16.75 -16.56
CA VAL A 244 7.80 -16.41 -17.90
C VAL A 244 8.83 -16.75 -18.99
N VAL A 245 10.12 -16.50 -18.76
CA VAL A 245 11.19 -16.85 -19.71
C VAL A 245 11.35 -18.37 -19.82
N SER A 246 11.27 -19.10 -18.70
CA SER A 246 11.33 -20.58 -18.68
C SER A 246 10.13 -21.23 -19.36
N SER A 247 8.93 -20.67 -19.17
CA SER A 247 7.72 -21.14 -19.86
C SER A 247 7.74 -20.84 -21.36
N GLN A 248 8.33 -19.74 -21.81
CA GLN A 248 8.54 -19.48 -23.25
C GLN A 248 9.59 -20.38 -23.90
N ALA A 249 10.66 -20.71 -23.18
CA ALA A 249 11.68 -21.65 -23.67
C ALA A 249 11.11 -23.08 -23.84
N SER A 250 10.21 -23.51 -22.95
CA SER A 250 9.59 -24.84 -23.01
C SER A 250 8.54 -24.98 -24.13
N VAL A 251 7.82 -23.92 -24.52
CA VAL A 251 6.95 -23.99 -25.72
C VAL A 251 7.75 -24.06 -27.02
N SER A 252 8.98 -23.53 -27.05
CA SER A 252 9.85 -23.63 -28.24
C SER A 252 10.44 -25.02 -28.42
N SER A 253 10.67 -25.77 -27.34
CA SER A 253 11.21 -27.14 -27.39
C SER A 253 10.17 -28.21 -27.74
N ASP A 254 8.87 -27.92 -27.56
CA ASP A 254 7.79 -28.87 -27.84
C ASP A 254 7.27 -28.84 -29.29
N LEU A 255 7.71 -27.87 -30.13
CA LEU A 255 7.35 -27.82 -31.55
C LEU A 255 8.29 -28.65 -32.46
N ASP A 256 9.46 -29.05 -31.98
CA ASP A 256 10.49 -29.76 -32.78
C ASP A 256 10.38 -31.29 -32.70
N LYS A 257 9.26 -31.83 -32.20
CA LYS A 257 9.07 -33.28 -32.01
C LYS A 257 7.74 -33.81 -32.53
N LEU A 258 7.41 -33.49 -33.77
CA LEU A 258 6.36 -34.17 -34.53
C LEU A 258 6.89 -34.54 -35.92
N ASP A 259 7.57 -35.69 -35.97
CA ASP A 259 8.02 -36.30 -37.23
C ASP A 259 6.87 -37.09 -37.85
N VAL A 260 6.57 -36.78 -39.10
CA VAL A 260 5.46 -37.26 -39.91
C VAL A 260 5.85 -38.59 -40.55
N ASN A 261 5.02 -39.63 -40.39
CA ASN A 261 5.05 -40.75 -41.34
C ASN A 261 3.64 -41.32 -41.59
N ASP A 262 3.30 -41.36 -42.87
CA ASP A 262 2.01 -41.68 -43.47
C ASP A 262 1.53 -43.14 -43.25
N ARG A 263 0.21 -43.31 -43.10
CA ARG A 263 -0.66 -44.20 -43.92
C ARG A 263 -2.13 -44.15 -43.48
N VAL A 264 -2.98 -43.74 -44.43
CA VAL A 264 -4.48 -43.76 -44.47
C VAL A 264 -4.92 -45.19 -44.94
N PRO A 265 -6.18 -45.71 -44.82
CA PRO A 265 -7.42 -44.95 -44.99
C PRO A 265 -8.77 -45.36 -44.34
N SER A 266 -9.69 -44.39 -44.45
CA SER A 266 -11.12 -44.49 -44.88
C SER A 266 -12.29 -44.51 -43.88
N MET A 267 -13.09 -43.43 -43.99
CA MET A 267 -14.57 -43.26 -44.15
C MET A 267 -15.54 -44.00 -43.20
N THR A 268 -16.71 -43.48 -42.77
CA THR A 268 -17.69 -42.55 -43.37
C THR A 268 -18.70 -42.08 -42.31
N ALA A 269 -19.28 -40.89 -42.50
CA ALA A 269 -20.40 -40.34 -41.74
C ALA A 269 -21.77 -40.84 -42.26
N VAL A 270 -22.81 -40.90 -41.42
CA VAL A 270 -24.20 -40.82 -41.89
C VAL A 270 -25.10 -40.08 -40.88
N PHE A 271 -25.88 -39.16 -41.45
CA PHE A 271 -26.85 -38.23 -40.87
C PHE A 271 -28.22 -38.87 -40.57
N ASN A 272 -28.97 -38.15 -39.73
CA ASN A 272 -30.36 -38.38 -39.32
C ASN A 272 -31.37 -37.71 -40.28
N ASN A 273 -32.57 -38.29 -40.48
CA ASN A 273 -33.89 -37.63 -40.64
C ASN A 273 -34.97 -38.63 -41.13
N ASN A 274 -36.08 -38.80 -40.38
CA ASN A 274 -37.39 -38.18 -40.63
C ASN A 274 -38.48 -38.72 -39.65
N PRO A 275 -39.61 -37.99 -39.41
CA PRO A 275 -40.52 -38.22 -38.31
C PRO A 275 -41.83 -38.94 -38.69
N GLY A 276 -42.46 -39.58 -37.71
CA GLY A 276 -43.83 -40.08 -37.76
C GLY A 276 -44.49 -39.96 -36.39
N SER A 277 -45.63 -39.27 -36.33
CA SER A 277 -46.52 -39.14 -35.16
C SER A 277 -47.80 -39.99 -35.40
N PRO A 278 -48.82 -40.05 -34.50
CA PRO A 278 -48.92 -39.64 -33.09
C PRO A 278 -49.66 -40.70 -32.21
N ARG A 279 -50.03 -40.28 -30.97
CA ARG A 279 -50.99 -40.87 -29.99
C ARG A 279 -50.37 -41.83 -28.97
N SER A 280 -50.72 -41.87 -27.68
CA SER A 280 -51.55 -41.07 -26.78
C SER A 280 -51.35 -41.64 -25.35
N SER A 281 -51.84 -40.90 -24.34
CA SER A 281 -52.19 -41.31 -22.95
C SER A 281 -51.11 -41.37 -21.87
N SER A 282 -51.11 -40.34 -21.02
CA SER A 282 -50.83 -40.36 -19.57
C SER A 282 -51.86 -41.26 -18.81
N PRO A 283 -51.81 -41.49 -17.47
CA PRO A 283 -50.93 -40.93 -16.44
C PRO A 283 -50.52 -41.91 -15.28
N THR A 284 -49.89 -41.35 -14.22
CA THR A 284 -49.83 -41.80 -12.81
C THR A 284 -48.97 -42.99 -12.39
N GLY A 285 -48.24 -42.82 -11.27
CA GLY A 285 -47.70 -43.93 -10.47
C GLY A 285 -46.53 -43.53 -9.56
N SER A 286 -46.77 -43.54 -8.25
CA SER A 286 -45.87 -43.18 -7.16
C SER A 286 -44.98 -44.32 -6.64
N SER A 287 -43.93 -43.94 -5.90
CA SER A 287 -43.30 -44.60 -4.73
C SER A 287 -42.37 -45.83 -4.85
N GLY A 288 -41.30 -45.80 -4.04
CA GLY A 288 -40.53 -46.95 -3.50
C GLY A 288 -39.30 -47.37 -4.33
N SER A 289 -38.07 -46.99 -3.98
CA SER A 289 -37.14 -47.56 -2.97
C SER A 289 -36.26 -48.73 -3.45
N GLU A 290 -34.96 -48.55 -3.22
CA GLU A 290 -33.87 -49.55 -3.06
C GLU A 290 -33.11 -50.14 -4.27
N SER A 291 -31.91 -49.57 -4.43
CA SER A 291 -30.59 -50.22 -4.47
C SER A 291 -30.26 -51.30 -5.50
N ARG A 292 -29.20 -51.05 -6.29
CA ARG A 292 -28.04 -51.95 -6.45
C ARG A 292 -26.85 -51.24 -7.12
N LYS A 293 -25.67 -51.60 -6.61
CA LYS A 293 -24.33 -51.07 -6.86
C LYS A 293 -23.78 -51.35 -8.26
N SER A 294 -22.80 -50.51 -8.64
CA SER A 294 -21.55 -50.76 -9.41
C SER A 294 -21.42 -49.67 -10.47
N GLY A 295 -20.37 -48.88 -10.61
CA GLY A 295 -18.99 -48.94 -10.16
C GLY A 295 -18.17 -48.10 -11.15
N SER A 296 -16.99 -47.65 -10.71
CA SER A 296 -15.93 -46.96 -11.47
C SER A 296 -15.89 -45.42 -11.40
N MET A 297 -15.02 -45.02 -10.47
CA MET A 297 -14.35 -43.74 -10.33
C MET A 297 -13.34 -43.53 -11.47
N PHE A 298 -13.17 -42.29 -11.94
CA PHE A 298 -11.90 -41.83 -12.49
C PHE A 298 -11.57 -40.45 -11.91
N HIS A 299 -10.81 -40.49 -10.80
CA HIS A 299 -10.12 -39.32 -10.27
C HIS A 299 -8.86 -39.09 -11.10
N PHE A 300 -8.82 -38.00 -11.88
CA PHE A 300 -7.57 -37.50 -12.44
C PHE A 300 -6.82 -36.72 -11.35
N ARG A 301 -6.04 -37.45 -10.55
CA ARG A 301 -5.14 -36.89 -9.54
C ARG A 301 -3.90 -36.35 -10.26
N LYS A 302 -3.88 -35.06 -10.61
CA LYS A 302 -2.64 -34.37 -10.96
C LYS A 302 -1.78 -34.29 -9.70
N ASN A 303 -0.72 -35.09 -9.69
CA ASN A 303 0.27 -35.12 -8.64
C ASN A 303 1.14 -33.86 -8.76
N SER A 304 0.78 -32.78 -8.04
CA SER A 304 1.69 -31.66 -7.82
C SER A 304 2.57 -32.00 -6.62
N SER A 305 3.68 -32.71 -6.87
CA SER A 305 4.79 -32.76 -5.93
C SER A 305 5.57 -31.44 -6.01
N GLY A 306 4.91 -30.34 -5.63
CA GLY A 306 5.57 -29.09 -5.28
C GLY A 306 5.89 -29.13 -3.79
N SER A 307 7.07 -28.65 -3.39
CA SER A 307 7.52 -28.71 -2.00
C SER A 307 6.49 -28.02 -1.07
N SER A 308 6.22 -28.62 0.11
CA SER A 308 5.30 -28.04 1.09
C SER A 308 5.71 -26.64 1.56
N SER A 309 7.00 -26.29 1.41
CA SER A 309 7.55 -24.96 1.71
C SER A 309 7.11 -23.90 0.69
N ASP A 310 7.04 -24.22 -0.60
CA ASP A 310 6.73 -23.23 -1.64
C ASP A 310 5.26 -22.78 -1.57
N THR A 311 4.36 -23.71 -1.24
CA THR A 311 2.93 -23.42 -1.09
C THR A 311 2.66 -22.50 0.11
N GLU A 312 3.33 -22.72 1.23
CA GLU A 312 3.23 -21.87 2.42
C GLU A 312 3.88 -20.50 2.21
N LYS A 313 5.02 -20.42 1.52
CA LYS A 313 5.68 -19.16 1.13
C LYS A 313 4.74 -18.29 0.29
N LYS A 314 4.18 -18.85 -0.79
CA LYS A 314 3.24 -18.16 -1.70
C LYS A 314 1.97 -17.68 -0.99
N LYS A 315 1.46 -18.45 -0.02
CA LYS A 315 0.30 -18.07 0.79
C LYS A 315 0.61 -16.89 1.71
N ARG A 316 1.80 -16.85 2.32
CA ARG A 316 2.27 -15.73 3.15
C ARG A 316 2.46 -14.46 2.34
N GLU A 317 3.06 -14.55 1.16
CA GLU A 317 3.25 -13.40 0.25
C GLU A 317 1.91 -12.82 -0.23
N ASN A 318 0.96 -13.67 -0.59
CA ASN A 318 -0.41 -13.24 -0.90
C ASN A 318 -1.08 -12.56 0.30
N SER A 319 -0.91 -13.12 1.49
CA SER A 319 -1.45 -12.58 2.75
C SER A 319 -0.85 -11.21 3.11
N LEU A 320 0.45 -11.01 2.88
CA LEU A 320 1.19 -9.74 3.05
C LEU A 320 0.71 -8.71 2.03
N SER A 321 0.64 -9.09 0.76
CA SER A 321 0.19 -8.20 -0.33
C SER A 321 -1.25 -7.71 -0.10
N LEU A 322 -2.14 -8.60 0.34
CA LEU A 322 -3.52 -8.24 0.70
C LEU A 322 -3.57 -7.29 1.90
N TRP A 323 -2.71 -7.50 2.91
CA TRP A 323 -2.65 -6.61 4.07
C TRP A 323 -2.15 -5.21 3.69
N LEU A 324 -1.06 -5.10 2.93
CA LEU A 324 -0.56 -3.81 2.45
C LEU A 324 -1.60 -3.07 1.60
N ARG A 325 -2.36 -3.82 0.79
CA ARG A 325 -3.36 -3.27 -0.14
C ARG A 325 -4.65 -2.81 0.54
N ASP A 326 -5.22 -3.64 1.43
CA ASP A 326 -6.58 -3.48 1.96
C ASP A 326 -6.64 -3.33 3.48
N GLY A 327 -5.59 -3.74 4.18
CA GLY A 327 -5.52 -3.77 5.64
C GLY A 327 -5.23 -2.42 6.27
N ASN A 328 -5.08 -2.45 7.59
CA ASN A 328 -4.62 -1.33 8.39
C ASN A 328 -3.10 -1.41 8.54
N VAL A 329 -2.39 -0.43 8.00
CA VAL A 329 -0.92 -0.39 7.89
C VAL A 329 -0.44 0.86 8.60
N VAL A 330 0.43 0.69 9.59
CA VAL A 330 1.08 1.80 10.29
C VAL A 330 2.53 1.88 9.84
N TYR A 331 2.96 3.07 9.44
CA TYR A 331 4.32 3.39 9.09
C TYR A 331 4.85 4.49 10.00
N LYS A 332 5.99 4.23 10.65
CA LYS A 332 6.69 5.18 11.51
C LYS A 332 8.05 5.52 10.92
N SER A 333 8.34 6.80 10.78
CA SER A 333 9.65 7.29 10.33
C SER A 333 10.24 8.26 11.35
N VAL A 334 11.52 8.10 11.62
CA VAL A 334 12.36 9.10 12.33
C VAL A 334 13.38 9.76 11.39
N GLY A 335 13.57 9.21 10.21
CA GLY A 335 14.49 9.67 9.18
C GLY A 335 15.77 8.87 9.18
N LEU A 336 16.32 8.67 7.97
CA LEU A 336 17.61 8.03 7.75
C LEU A 336 18.46 8.94 6.88
N GLY A 337 19.66 9.29 7.34
CA GLY A 337 20.56 10.21 6.61
C GLY A 337 20.93 9.73 5.20
N LEU A 338 20.91 8.41 4.96
CA LEU A 338 21.07 7.82 3.64
C LEU A 338 20.04 8.33 2.63
N MET A 339 18.80 8.58 3.06
CA MET A 339 17.74 9.10 2.18
C MET A 339 18.05 10.53 1.73
N ASP A 340 18.56 11.36 2.64
CA ASP A 340 18.95 12.73 2.34
C ASP A 340 20.14 12.74 1.36
N LEU A 341 21.11 11.84 1.54
CA LEU A 341 22.25 11.66 0.63
C LEU A 341 21.81 11.28 -0.79
N VAL A 342 21.00 10.22 -0.92
CA VAL A 342 20.57 9.69 -2.23
C VAL A 342 19.75 10.73 -3.01
N VAL A 343 18.74 11.33 -2.38
CA VAL A 343 17.91 12.34 -3.04
C VAL A 343 18.71 13.61 -3.34
N GLY A 344 19.62 14.00 -2.44
CA GLY A 344 20.50 15.15 -2.62
C GLY A 344 21.40 15.01 -3.85
N ILE A 345 22.04 13.85 -4.03
CA ILE A 345 22.89 13.57 -5.20
C ILE A 345 22.09 13.66 -6.50
N HIS A 346 20.91 13.02 -6.55
CA HIS A 346 20.05 13.07 -7.73
C HIS A 346 19.54 14.49 -8.03
N LEU A 347 19.24 15.28 -6.99
CA LEU A 347 18.82 16.65 -7.18
C LEU A 347 19.92 17.51 -7.81
N ILE A 348 21.18 17.34 -7.37
CA ILE A 348 22.33 18.03 -7.98
C ILE A 348 22.49 17.62 -9.44
N GLN A 349 22.37 16.33 -9.74
CA GLN A 349 22.45 15.85 -11.13
C GLN A 349 21.39 16.51 -12.02
N ILE A 350 20.12 16.50 -11.58
CA ILE A 350 19.02 17.15 -12.32
C ILE A 350 19.25 18.66 -12.45
N ALA A 351 19.77 19.31 -11.41
CA ALA A 351 20.07 20.73 -11.42
C ALA A 351 21.16 21.07 -12.47
N ASN A 352 22.22 20.26 -12.53
CA ASN A 352 23.28 20.39 -13.53
C ASN A 352 22.74 20.18 -14.95
N ASP A 353 21.96 19.12 -15.19
CA ASP A 353 21.38 18.81 -16.50
C ASP A 353 20.46 19.94 -16.99
N LYS A 354 19.79 20.64 -16.07
CA LYS A 354 18.90 21.77 -16.36
C LYS A 354 19.57 23.13 -16.28
N ASN A 355 20.86 23.21 -15.97
CA ASN A 355 21.59 24.45 -15.71
C ASN A 355 20.90 25.35 -14.65
N ILE A 356 20.40 24.75 -13.58
CA ILE A 356 19.74 25.42 -12.45
C ILE A 356 20.69 25.42 -11.25
N GLY A 357 20.82 26.57 -10.58
CA GLY A 357 21.65 26.72 -9.38
C GLY A 357 22.81 27.69 -9.59
N THR A 358 23.64 27.83 -8.56
CA THR A 358 24.81 28.72 -8.57
C THR A 358 26.07 27.88 -8.49
N ARG A 359 26.97 28.04 -9.47
CA ARG A 359 28.32 27.48 -9.40
C ARG A 359 29.17 28.35 -8.48
N VAL A 360 29.85 27.73 -7.54
CA VAL A 360 30.76 28.39 -6.61
C VAL A 360 32.16 27.90 -6.95
N GLU A 361 33.06 28.79 -7.34
CA GLU A 361 34.43 28.41 -7.69
C GLU A 361 35.17 27.84 -6.46
N GLY A 362 35.95 26.79 -6.67
CA GLY A 362 36.66 26.10 -5.59
C GLY A 362 35.79 25.17 -4.74
N PHE A 363 34.53 24.96 -5.13
CA PHE A 363 33.62 23.97 -4.56
C PHE A 363 33.33 22.84 -5.56
#